data_AF-A0A2P6F8W7-F1
#
_entry.id   AF-A0A2P6F8W7-F1
#
_cell.length_a   1.000
_cell.length_b   1.000
_cell.length_c   1.000
_cell.angle_alpha   90.00
_cell.angle_beta   90.00
_cell.angle_gamma   90.00
#
_symmetry.space_group_name_H-M   'P 1'
#
loop_
_entity.id
_entity.type
_entity.pdbx_description
1 polymer ?
#
loop_
_entity_poly.entity_id
_entity_poly.type
_entity_poly.pdbx_seq_one_letter_code
_entity_poly.pdbx_strand_id
1 'polypeptide(L)' 'MWKDENGYVYTEDDLFNLALEECHSEIVLMNILII' A
#
# COMPACT_ATOMS: atom_id res chain seq x y z
N MET A 1 16.48 2.57 6.01
CA MET A 1 15.71 1.41 6.48
C MET A 1 14.56 1.93 7.32
N TRP A 2 13.34 1.81 6.81
CA TRP A 2 12.12 2.24 7.51
C TRP A 2 11.64 1.13 8.43
N LYS A 3 11.14 1.48 9.61
CA LYS A 3 10.64 0.52 10.59
C LYS A 3 9.26 0.94 11.11
N ASP A 4 8.39 -0.03 11.33
CA ASP A 4 7.10 0.21 11.99
C ASP A 4 7.24 0.19 13.53
N GLU A 5 6.10 0.43 14.19
CA GLU A 5 5.96 0.36 15.65
C GLU A 5 6.16 -1.04 16.24
N ASN A 6 6.07 -2.10 15.42
CA ASN A 6 6.31 -3.49 15.81
C ASN A 6 7.76 -3.93 15.59
N GLY A 7 8.60 -3.06 15.04
CA GLY A 7 10.01 -3.32 14.75
C GLY A 7 10.25 -4.05 13.42
N TYR A 8 9.22 -4.24 12.59
CA TYR A 8 9.38 -4.75 11.22
C TYR A 8 10.16 -3.75 10.38
N VAL A 9 11.12 -4.24 9.61
CA VAL A 9 11.98 -3.41 8.77
C VAL A 9 11.56 -3.59 7.33
N TYR A 10 11.06 -2.52 6.72
CA TYR A 10 10.67 -2.54 5.32
C TYR A 10 11.89 -2.40 4.41
N THR A 11 11.94 -3.26 3.41
CA THR A 11 12.79 -3.09 2.24
C THR A 11 12.13 -2.09 1.26
N GLU A 12 12.89 -1.67 0.25
CA GLU A 12 12.37 -0.80 -0.81
C GLU A 12 11.22 -1.47 -1.57
N ASP A 13 11.33 -2.78 -1.86
CA ASP A 13 10.29 -3.56 -2.53
C ASP A 13 9.02 -3.68 -1.67
N ASP A 14 9.16 -3.84 -0.35
CA ASP A 14 7.99 -3.90 0.54
C ASP A 14 7.21 -2.58 0.50
N LEU A 15 7.91 -1.45 0.50
CA LEU A 15 7.28 -0.13 0.41
C LEU A 15 6.64 0.11 -0.96
N PHE A 16 7.29 -0.35 -2.02
CA PHE A 16 6.73 -0.27 -3.37
C PHE A 16 5.44 -1.10 -3.47
N ASN A 17 5.44 -2.33 -2.95
CA ASN A 17 4.26 -3.20 -2.96
C ASN A 17 3.14 -2.64 -2.08
N LEU A 18 3.44 -2.10 -0.90
CA LEU A 18 2.47 -1.43 -0.04
C LEU A 18 1.80 -0.25 -0.75
N ALA A 19 2.60 0.64 -1.35
CA ALA A 19 2.07 1.78 -2.11
C ALA A 19 1.24 1.33 -3.32
N LEU A 20 1.64 0.23 -3.97
CA LEU A 20 0.92 -0.35 -5.09
C LEU A 20 -0.43 -0.95 -4.65
N GLU A 21 -0.46 -1.69 -3.54
CA GLU A 21 -1.68 -2.23 -2.94
C GLU A 21 -2.66 -1.13 -2.53
N GLU A 22 -2.16 -0.06 -1.89
CA GLU A 22 -2.99 1.11 -1.55
C GLU A 22 -3.58 1.75 -2.81
N CYS A 23 -2.77 1.97 -3.84
CA CYS A 23 -3.23 2.55 -5.10
C CYS A 23 -4.27 1.66 -5.81
N HIS A 24 -4.06 0.34 -5.84
CA HIS A 24 -5.03 -0.60 -6.40
C HIS A 24 -6.33 -0.67 -5.58
N SER A 25 -6.24 -0.57 -4.26
CA SER A 25 -7.41 -0.52 -3.37
C SER A 25 -8.25 0.75 -3.61
N GLU A 26 -7.59 1.91 -3.77
CA GLU A 26 -8.26 3.17 -4.10
C GLU A 26 -8.93 3.15 -5.49
N ILE A 27 -8.28 2.53 -6.48
CA ILE A 27 -8.84 2.36 -7.83
C ILE A 27 -10.10 1.47 -7.80
N VAL A 28 -10.11 0.43 -6.98
CA VAL A 28 -11.29 -0.44 -6.81
C VAL A 28 -12.43 0.31 -6.12
N LEU A 29 -12.14 1.14 -5.12
CA LEU A 29 -13.15 2.00 -4.47
C LEU A 29 -13.71 3.06 -5.42
N MET A 30 -12.89 3.68 -6.27
CA MET A 30 -13.35 4.60 -7.31
C MET A 30 -14.23 3.92 -8.36
N ASN A 31 -13.94 2.68 -8.75
CA ASN A 31 -14.78 1.93 -9.69
C ASN A 31 -16.12 1.48 -9.08
N ILE A 32 -16.21 1.28 -7.76
CA ILE A 32 -17.48 1.01 -7.08
C ILE A 32 -18.32 2.30 -6.95
N LEU A 33 -17.69 3.46 -6.83
CA LEU A 33 -18.38 4.75 -6.68
C LEU A 33 -18.95 5.33 -8.00
N ILE A 34 -18.60 4.75 -9.16
CA ILE A 34 -19.05 5.21 -10.50
C ILE A 34 -20.30 4.46 -11.00
N ILE A 35 -20.86 3.52 -10.21
CA ILE A 35 -22.11 2.80 -10.54
C ILE A 35 -23.30 3.39 -9.78
#